data_AF-A0A955VTT5-F1
#
_entry.id   AF-A0A955VTT5-F1
#
_cell.length_a   1.000
_cell.length_b   1.000
_cell.length_c   1.000
_cell.angle_alpha   90.00
_cell.angle_beta   90.00
_cell.angle_gamma   90.00
#
_symmetry.space_group_name_H-M   'P 1'
#
loop_
_entity.id
_entity.type
_entity.pdbx_description
1 polymer ?
#
loop_
_entity_poly.entity_id
_entity_poly.type
_entity_poly.pdbx_seq_one_letter_code
_entity_poly.pdbx_strand_id
1 'polypeptide(L)'
;MYLCRFAAALLLVGCLPDDAPTGLRHTPPGDGPVVRFNLQGAVLPFPNDLLARPDPRTLTGRRLNVSLEVATASEKRLRRAALDLDGFGTFSPITVSFDAPLDRVALDGRGRRHADDPALVVDLTPGSTFGERIPLDFGRGAFPLTLPDTHPRFPLDPRAGEGNLVLETVDEDRDGDGVLSPREDTDGDGVLDRPNTVTPGGDPVLDLATFYEGETDTLILRPLIPLR
;
A
#
# COMPACT_ATOMS: atom_id res chain seq x y z
N MET A 1 -69.17 37.44 -5.50
CA MET A 1 -68.08 37.24 -4.52
C MET A 1 -67.26 36.03 -4.96
N TYR A 2 -66.14 36.28 -5.64
CA TYR A 2 -65.26 35.23 -6.15
C TYR A 2 -64.27 34.79 -5.07
N LEU A 3 -64.33 33.52 -4.66
CA LEU A 3 -63.30 32.88 -3.84
C LEU A 3 -62.09 32.58 -4.73
N CYS A 4 -61.01 33.36 -4.57
CA CYS A 4 -59.76 33.14 -5.27
C CYS A 4 -58.94 32.09 -4.52
N ARG A 5 -58.83 30.88 -5.07
CA ARG A 5 -57.95 29.82 -4.58
C ARG A 5 -56.49 30.21 -4.87
N PHE A 6 -55.70 30.48 -3.83
CA PHE A 6 -54.24 30.57 -3.96
C PHE A 6 -53.64 29.18 -3.71
N ALA A 7 -53.19 28.53 -4.79
CA ALA A 7 -52.31 27.38 -4.71
C ALA A 7 -50.87 27.90 -4.59
N ALA A 8 -50.27 27.73 -3.41
CA ALA A 8 -48.85 28.00 -3.21
C ALA A 8 -48.05 26.80 -3.76
N ALA A 9 -47.51 26.95 -4.97
CA ALA A 9 -46.53 26.02 -5.52
C ALA A 9 -45.17 26.29 -4.87
N LEU A 10 -44.78 25.42 -3.93
CA LEU A 10 -43.46 25.44 -3.30
C LEU A 10 -42.44 24.86 -4.32
N LEU A 11 -41.76 25.73 -5.06
CA LEU A 11 -40.63 25.36 -5.92
C LEU A 11 -39.41 25.06 -5.02
N LEU A 12 -39.17 23.78 -4.74
CA LEU A 12 -37.90 23.30 -4.20
C LEU A 12 -36.84 23.43 -5.30
N VAL A 13 -36.24 24.62 -5.42
CA VAL A 13 -35.00 24.80 -6.18
C VAL A 13 -33.88 24.22 -5.31
N GLY A 14 -33.56 22.94 -5.55
CA GLY A 14 -32.32 22.37 -5.05
C GLY A 14 -31.16 23.06 -5.75
N CYS A 15 -30.50 24.00 -5.06
CA CYS A 15 -29.17 24.45 -5.46
C CYS A 15 -28.24 23.23 -5.39
N LEU A 16 -27.91 22.66 -6.55
CA LEU A 16 -26.63 21.98 -6.71
C LEU A 16 -25.57 23.06 -6.45
N PRO A 17 -24.71 22.92 -5.43
CA PRO A 17 -23.65 23.88 -5.20
C PRO A 17 -22.77 23.94 -6.47
N ASP A 18 -22.39 25.14 -6.90
CA ASP A 18 -21.42 25.37 -7.98
C ASP A 18 -20.05 24.69 -7.69
N ASP A 19 -19.86 24.21 -6.47
CA ASP A 19 -18.71 23.41 -6.00
C ASP A 19 -18.86 21.90 -6.23
N ALA A 20 -19.77 21.44 -7.10
CA ALA A 20 -19.79 20.05 -7.51
C ALA A 20 -18.39 19.69 -8.07
N PRO A 21 -17.66 18.73 -7.47
CA PRO A 21 -16.29 18.45 -7.87
C PRO A 21 -16.28 18.06 -9.35
N THR A 22 -15.59 18.87 -10.15
CA THR A 22 -15.50 18.75 -11.61
C THR A 22 -14.53 17.61 -11.96
N GLY A 23 -14.92 16.38 -11.63
CA GLY A 23 -14.15 15.17 -11.89
C GLY A 23 -12.78 15.11 -11.20
N LEU A 24 -11.92 14.23 -11.70
CA LEU A 24 -10.53 14.13 -11.26
C LEU A 24 -9.78 15.38 -11.73
N ARG A 25 -9.41 16.24 -10.79
CA ARG A 25 -8.58 17.42 -11.05
C ARG A 25 -7.14 16.97 -11.31
N HIS A 26 -6.47 17.61 -12.27
CA HIS A 26 -5.02 17.48 -12.41
C HIS A 26 -4.34 17.84 -11.08
N THR A 27 -3.40 17.00 -10.64
CA THR A 27 -2.51 17.33 -9.53
C THR A 27 -1.83 18.67 -9.84
N PRO A 28 -1.99 19.71 -8.99
CA PRO A 28 -1.27 20.96 -9.17
C PRO A 28 0.24 20.72 -9.20
N PRO A 29 1.02 21.56 -9.90
CA PRO A 29 2.47 21.51 -9.79
C PRO A 29 2.92 21.61 -8.33
N GLY A 30 3.91 20.81 -7.95
CA GLY A 30 4.51 20.81 -6.62
C GLY A 30 5.79 19.98 -6.61
N ASP A 31 6.60 20.17 -5.57
CA ASP A 31 7.91 19.53 -5.40
C ASP A 31 7.84 18.26 -4.52
N GLY A 32 6.62 17.75 -4.31
CA GLY A 32 6.39 16.57 -3.49
C GLY A 32 6.73 15.28 -4.23
N PRO A 33 6.95 14.16 -3.50
CA PRO A 33 7.21 12.87 -4.10
C PRO A 33 6.10 12.43 -5.05
N VAL A 34 6.48 11.81 -6.17
CA VAL A 34 5.60 11.35 -7.24
C VAL A 34 5.56 9.83 -7.26
N VAL A 35 4.38 9.28 -7.51
CA VAL A 35 4.20 7.83 -7.68
C VAL A 35 5.07 7.33 -8.84
N ARG A 36 5.90 6.33 -8.57
CA ARG A 36 6.64 5.60 -9.61
C ARG A 36 5.63 4.78 -10.43
N PHE A 37 5.44 5.19 -11.67
CA PHE A 37 4.60 4.49 -12.63
C PHE A 37 5.36 4.36 -13.95
N ASN A 38 5.98 3.20 -14.17
CA ASN A 38 6.73 2.93 -15.38
C ASN A 38 6.24 1.64 -16.03
N LEU A 39 5.59 1.74 -17.19
CA LEU A 39 5.08 0.57 -17.93
C LEU A 39 6.20 -0.27 -18.57
N GLN A 40 7.36 0.35 -18.82
CA GLN A 40 8.53 -0.32 -19.39
C GLN A 40 9.49 -0.83 -18.30
N GLY A 41 9.33 -0.34 -17.06
CA GLY A 41 10.03 -0.79 -15.87
C GLY A 41 9.17 -1.74 -15.03
N ALA A 42 9.77 -2.44 -14.07
CA ALA A 42 9.05 -3.38 -13.21
C ALA A 42 8.35 -2.72 -12.00
N VAL A 43 8.18 -1.39 -12.01
CA VAL A 43 7.66 -0.61 -10.87
C VAL A 43 6.30 -0.02 -11.22
N LEU A 44 5.26 -0.73 -10.81
CA LEU A 44 3.87 -0.31 -10.89
C LEU A 44 3.24 -0.50 -9.52
N PRO A 45 2.29 0.37 -9.13
CA PRO A 45 1.46 0.10 -7.97
C PRO A 45 0.82 -1.29 -8.07
N PHE A 46 0.67 -1.96 -6.94
CA PHE A 46 0.03 -3.27 -6.84
C PHE A 46 -1.10 -3.18 -5.82
N PRO A 47 -2.23 -3.87 -5.98
CA PRO A 47 -2.69 -4.55 -7.19
C PRO A 47 -3.00 -3.55 -8.32
N ASN A 48 -2.78 -3.96 -9.56
CA ASN A 48 -3.06 -3.14 -10.75
C ASN A 48 -3.43 -4.00 -11.94
N ASP A 49 -4.55 -3.66 -12.57
CA ASP A 49 -5.11 -4.34 -13.72
C ASP A 49 -4.17 -4.42 -14.94
N LEU A 50 -3.21 -3.51 -15.05
CA LEU A 50 -2.16 -3.55 -16.09
C LEU A 50 -1.18 -4.71 -15.90
N LEU A 51 -1.11 -5.25 -14.68
CA LEU A 51 -0.33 -6.45 -14.33
C LEU A 51 -1.15 -7.74 -14.48
N ALA A 52 -2.36 -7.65 -15.04
CA ALA A 52 -3.23 -8.79 -15.30
C ALA A 52 -3.56 -8.91 -16.80
N ARG A 53 -4.00 -10.09 -17.21
CA ARG A 53 -4.52 -10.38 -18.55
C ARG A 53 -5.96 -10.87 -18.46
N PRO A 54 -6.82 -10.59 -19.45
CA PRO A 54 -8.16 -11.15 -19.50
C PRO A 54 -8.14 -12.69 -19.60
N ASP A 55 -8.96 -13.37 -18.79
CA ASP A 55 -9.26 -14.80 -18.92
C ASP A 55 -10.70 -15.09 -18.45
N PRO A 56 -11.65 -15.34 -19.36
CA PRO A 56 -13.05 -15.55 -19.01
C PRO A 56 -13.32 -16.86 -18.26
N ARG A 57 -12.31 -17.73 -18.08
CA ARG A 57 -12.43 -18.99 -17.34
C ARG A 57 -12.21 -18.81 -15.83
N THR A 58 -11.80 -17.61 -15.40
CA THR A 58 -11.58 -17.26 -13.99
C THR A 58 -12.79 -16.56 -13.40
N LEU A 59 -12.92 -16.57 -12.06
CA LEU A 59 -14.02 -15.87 -11.39
C LEU A 59 -13.97 -14.35 -11.56
N THR A 60 -12.78 -13.76 -11.67
CA THR A 60 -12.59 -12.32 -11.83
C THR A 60 -12.52 -11.88 -13.29
N GLY A 61 -12.57 -12.83 -14.24
CA GLY A 61 -12.32 -12.57 -15.66
C GLY A 61 -10.87 -12.19 -15.97
N ARG A 62 -9.94 -12.36 -15.01
CA ARG A 62 -8.53 -11.97 -15.11
C ARG A 62 -7.59 -13.03 -14.52
N ARG A 63 -6.37 -13.07 -15.06
CA ARG A 63 -5.22 -13.77 -14.46
C ARG A 63 -4.06 -12.82 -14.28
N LEU A 64 -3.23 -13.07 -13.26
CA LEU A 64 -1.96 -12.36 -13.15
C LEU A 64 -1.11 -12.58 -14.40
N ASN A 65 -0.34 -11.56 -14.77
CA ASN A 65 0.52 -11.57 -15.94
C ASN A 65 1.97 -11.34 -15.51
N VAL A 66 2.65 -12.43 -15.12
CA VAL A 66 4.04 -12.40 -14.68
C VAL A 66 4.96 -13.04 -15.73
N SER A 67 6.13 -12.43 -15.96
CA SER A 67 7.13 -12.98 -16.89
C SER A 67 7.72 -14.29 -16.35
N LEU A 68 7.89 -15.29 -17.21
CA LEU A 68 8.61 -16.54 -16.88
C LEU A 68 10.10 -16.50 -17.26
N GLU A 69 10.58 -15.38 -17.81
CA GLU A 69 12.00 -15.16 -18.10
C GLU A 69 12.72 -14.79 -16.80
N VAL A 70 13.25 -15.82 -16.14
CA VAL A 70 13.92 -15.70 -14.84
C VAL A 70 15.13 -16.61 -14.79
N ALA A 71 16.08 -16.26 -13.93
CA ALA A 71 17.36 -16.95 -13.82
C ALA A 71 17.23 -18.36 -13.22
N THR A 72 16.29 -18.57 -12.28
CA THR A 72 16.22 -19.83 -11.50
C THR A 72 14.98 -20.67 -11.82
N ALA A 73 15.12 -21.98 -11.70
CA ALA A 73 14.00 -22.91 -11.85
C ALA A 73 12.96 -22.76 -10.72
N SER A 74 13.42 -22.44 -9.51
CA SER A 74 12.57 -22.21 -8.33
C SER A 74 11.66 -21.00 -8.55
N GLU A 75 12.23 -19.87 -8.98
CA GLU A 75 11.45 -18.68 -9.29
C GLU A 75 10.47 -18.93 -10.44
N LYS A 76 10.92 -19.63 -11.49
CA LYS A 76 10.05 -19.99 -12.63
C LYS A 76 8.86 -20.84 -12.17
N ARG A 77 9.04 -21.74 -11.21
CA ARG A 77 7.96 -22.55 -10.62
C ARG A 77 6.99 -21.69 -9.81
N LEU A 78 7.51 -20.78 -8.98
CA LEU A 78 6.68 -19.86 -8.21
C LEU A 78 5.83 -18.96 -9.13
N ARG A 79 6.44 -18.36 -10.15
CA ARG A 79 5.73 -17.51 -11.11
C ARG A 79 4.68 -18.28 -11.91
N ARG A 80 4.93 -19.56 -12.25
CA ARG A 80 3.90 -20.41 -12.85
C ARG A 80 2.69 -20.60 -11.94
N ALA A 81 2.92 -20.87 -10.65
CA ALA A 81 1.83 -20.97 -9.69
C ALA A 81 1.06 -19.64 -9.55
N ALA A 82 1.74 -18.50 -9.62
CA ALA A 82 1.10 -17.19 -9.62
C ALA A 82 0.20 -16.97 -10.85
N LEU A 83 0.55 -17.50 -12.02
CA LEU A 83 -0.30 -17.45 -13.23
C LEU A 83 -1.62 -18.24 -13.09
N ASP A 84 -1.68 -19.16 -12.12
CA ASP A 84 -2.88 -19.96 -11.83
C ASP A 84 -3.88 -19.19 -10.93
N LEU A 85 -3.49 -18.06 -10.36
CA LEU A 85 -4.38 -17.21 -9.55
C LEU A 85 -5.42 -16.49 -10.42
N ASP A 86 -6.66 -16.47 -9.94
CA ASP A 86 -7.82 -15.78 -10.52
C ASP A 86 -7.78 -14.27 -10.21
N GLY A 87 -6.63 -13.63 -10.41
CA GLY A 87 -6.41 -12.20 -10.13
C GLY A 87 -5.81 -11.92 -8.76
N PHE A 88 -6.01 -10.69 -8.28
CA PHE A 88 -5.51 -10.24 -6.97
C PHE A 88 -6.45 -10.66 -5.83
N GLY A 89 -5.90 -10.78 -4.62
CA GLY A 89 -6.69 -11.09 -3.44
C GLY A 89 -7.50 -9.89 -2.96
N THR A 90 -8.66 -10.15 -2.36
CA THR A 90 -9.59 -9.13 -1.87
C THR A 90 -9.10 -8.39 -0.62
N PHE A 91 -8.11 -8.97 0.08
CA PHE A 91 -7.37 -8.36 1.20
C PHE A 91 -5.88 -8.17 0.86
N SER A 92 -5.50 -8.30 -0.42
CA SER A 92 -4.11 -8.10 -0.81
C SER A 92 -3.65 -6.69 -0.41
N PRO A 93 -2.42 -6.54 0.12
CA PRO A 93 -1.85 -5.23 0.35
C PRO A 93 -1.82 -4.42 -0.94
N ILE A 94 -2.15 -3.13 -0.82
CA ILE A 94 -2.00 -2.14 -1.87
C ILE A 94 -0.65 -1.45 -1.62
N THR A 95 0.28 -1.59 -2.57
CA THR A 95 1.60 -0.99 -2.52
C THR A 95 1.77 0.08 -3.58
N VAL A 96 2.33 1.22 -3.19
CA VAL A 96 2.55 2.38 -4.06
C VAL A 96 3.94 2.95 -3.76
N SER A 97 4.88 2.80 -4.70
CA SER A 97 6.24 3.34 -4.56
C SER A 97 6.33 4.78 -5.04
N PHE A 98 7.20 5.57 -4.41
CA PHE A 98 7.43 6.98 -4.71
C PHE A 98 8.88 7.23 -5.15
N ASP A 99 9.13 8.28 -5.91
CA ASP A 99 10.47 8.68 -6.36
C ASP A 99 11.33 9.32 -5.25
N ALA A 100 10.72 9.66 -4.12
CA ALA A 100 11.39 10.16 -2.92
C ALA A 100 10.62 9.75 -1.65
N PRO A 101 11.28 9.82 -0.47
CA PRO A 101 10.65 9.44 0.80
C PRO A 101 9.42 10.28 1.15
N LEU A 102 8.42 9.63 1.77
CA LEU A 102 7.27 10.31 2.37
C LEU A 102 7.53 10.63 3.85
N ASP A 103 6.88 11.68 4.37
CA ASP A 103 6.92 12.01 5.80
C ASP A 103 6.09 11.00 6.61
N ARG A 104 6.77 9.98 7.15
CA ARG A 104 6.17 8.88 7.92
C ARG A 104 5.46 9.36 9.18
N VAL A 105 5.98 10.40 9.84
CA VAL A 105 5.39 10.92 11.08
C VAL A 105 4.08 11.65 10.78
N ALA A 106 4.06 12.47 9.73
CA ALA A 106 2.83 13.12 9.28
C ALA A 106 1.79 12.08 8.83
N LEU A 107 2.24 11.02 8.15
CA LEU A 107 1.38 9.92 7.72
C LEU A 107 0.80 9.13 8.90
N ASP A 108 1.60 8.75 9.92
CA ASP A 108 1.09 8.07 11.12
C ASP A 108 0.09 8.94 11.88
N GLY A 109 0.41 10.23 12.08
CA GLY A 109 -0.46 11.16 12.80
C GLY A 109 -1.86 11.30 12.17
N ARG A 110 -1.91 11.38 10.83
CA ARG A 110 -3.17 11.43 10.04
C ARG A 110 -3.85 10.08 9.99
N GLY A 111 -3.08 9.04 9.71
CA GLY A 111 -3.47 7.64 9.61
C GLY A 111 -4.05 7.07 10.91
N ARG A 112 -4.08 7.77 12.03
CA ARG A 112 -4.86 7.40 13.23
C ARG A 112 -6.31 7.89 13.22
N ARG A 113 -6.71 8.74 12.27
CA ARG A 113 -8.05 9.33 12.16
C ARG A 113 -8.68 9.03 10.80
N HIS A 114 -9.68 8.15 10.76
CA HIS A 114 -10.42 7.79 9.52
C HIS A 114 -10.98 9.00 8.73
N ALA A 115 -11.20 10.14 9.38
CA ALA A 115 -11.68 11.36 8.75
C ALA A 115 -10.62 12.08 7.90
N ASP A 116 -9.33 11.82 8.13
CA ASP A 116 -8.18 12.48 7.48
C ASP A 116 -7.14 11.43 7.06
N ASP A 117 -7.61 10.26 6.58
CA ASP A 117 -6.71 9.22 6.07
C ASP A 117 -5.90 9.78 4.88
N PRO A 118 -4.56 9.58 4.87
CA PRO A 118 -3.69 10.15 3.83
C PRO A 118 -3.88 9.50 2.45
N ALA A 119 -4.55 8.35 2.39
CA ALA A 119 -4.92 7.65 1.18
C ALA A 119 -6.35 7.14 1.27
N LEU A 120 -7.07 7.14 0.14
CA LEU A 120 -8.44 6.67 0.04
C LEU A 120 -8.54 5.60 -1.06
N VAL A 121 -9.24 4.52 -0.75
CA VAL A 121 -9.72 3.55 -1.75
C VAL A 121 -11.22 3.73 -1.87
N VAL A 122 -11.72 3.90 -3.09
CA VAL A 122 -13.12 4.19 -3.37
C VAL A 122 -13.65 3.17 -4.37
N ASP A 123 -14.81 2.59 -4.08
CA ASP A 123 -15.49 1.69 -5.00
C ASP A 123 -16.12 2.49 -6.14
N LEU A 124 -15.66 2.27 -7.37
CA LEU A 124 -16.18 2.93 -8.58
C LEU A 124 -17.08 1.99 -9.42
N THR A 125 -17.48 0.84 -8.87
CA THR A 125 -18.25 -0.17 -9.60
C THR A 125 -19.74 0.19 -9.64
N PRO A 126 -20.32 0.43 -10.84
CA PRO A 126 -21.76 0.71 -10.94
C PRO A 126 -22.59 -0.47 -10.42
N GLY A 127 -23.59 -0.19 -9.58
CA GLY A 127 -24.47 -1.21 -8.98
C GLY A 127 -23.90 -1.90 -7.72
N SER A 128 -22.71 -1.49 -7.27
CA SER A 128 -22.14 -1.85 -5.96
C SER A 128 -22.39 -0.72 -4.94
N THR A 129 -21.56 -0.65 -3.89
CA THR A 129 -21.38 0.46 -2.95
C THR A 129 -20.66 1.64 -3.61
N PHE A 130 -21.13 2.05 -4.78
CA PHE A 130 -20.49 3.06 -5.61
C PHE A 130 -20.27 4.38 -4.84
N GLY A 131 -19.03 4.87 -4.86
CA GLY A 131 -18.59 6.08 -4.18
C GLY A 131 -18.27 5.89 -2.69
N GLU A 132 -18.48 4.70 -2.12
CA GLU A 132 -18.11 4.43 -0.74
C GLU A 132 -16.60 4.26 -0.59
N ARG A 133 -16.09 4.75 0.54
CA ARG A 133 -14.68 4.61 0.93
C ARG A 133 -14.48 3.26 1.60
N ILE A 134 -13.46 2.53 1.17
CA ILE A 134 -13.02 1.31 1.84
C ILE A 134 -12.12 1.71 3.01
N PRO A 135 -12.44 1.31 4.26
CA PRO A 135 -11.57 1.57 5.41
C PRO A 135 -10.25 0.80 5.27
N LEU A 136 -9.14 1.48 5.57
CA LEU A 136 -7.78 0.95 5.44
C LEU A 136 -7.08 0.85 6.80
N ASP A 137 -6.25 -0.17 6.94
CA ASP A 137 -5.22 -0.20 7.97
C ASP A 137 -4.04 0.68 7.54
N PHE A 138 -3.69 1.62 8.41
CA PHE A 138 -2.58 2.55 8.26
C PHE A 138 -1.74 2.53 9.53
N GLY A 139 -1.17 1.36 9.84
CA GLY A 139 -0.37 1.18 11.06
C GLY A 139 -1.16 1.02 12.36
N ARG A 140 -2.46 0.74 12.30
CA ARG A 140 -3.34 0.63 13.48
C ARG A 140 -3.31 -0.77 14.11
N GLY A 141 -2.55 -1.70 13.53
CA GLY A 141 -2.36 -3.05 14.06
C GLY A 141 -3.52 -4.00 13.78
N ALA A 142 -4.38 -3.71 12.79
CA ALA A 142 -5.35 -4.71 12.31
C ALA A 142 -4.63 -5.87 11.62
N PHE A 143 -3.48 -5.57 11.01
CA PHE A 143 -2.55 -6.56 10.46
C PHE A 143 -1.16 -6.43 11.13
N PRO A 144 -0.98 -6.99 12.34
CA PRO A 144 0.31 -6.93 13.02
C PRO A 144 1.36 -7.70 12.21
N LEU A 145 2.53 -7.09 12.03
CA LEU A 145 3.70 -7.74 11.41
C LEU A 145 4.78 -8.12 12.43
N THR A 146 4.57 -7.75 13.69
CA THR A 146 5.46 -8.10 14.80
C THR A 146 5.28 -9.56 15.20
N LEU A 147 6.38 -10.30 15.29
CA LEU A 147 6.44 -11.64 15.82
C LEU A 147 6.31 -11.64 17.34
N PRO A 148 5.41 -12.45 17.93
CA PRO A 148 5.30 -12.57 19.37
C PRO A 148 6.44 -13.38 20.00
N ASP A 149 7.11 -14.21 19.20
CA ASP A 149 8.24 -15.04 19.62
C ASP A 149 9.38 -14.90 18.61
N THR A 150 10.50 -14.36 19.08
CA THR A 150 11.75 -14.20 18.34
C THR A 150 12.73 -15.33 18.65
N HIS A 151 12.26 -16.48 19.16
CA HIS A 151 13.16 -17.58 19.45
C HIS A 151 13.92 -17.96 18.17
N PRO A 152 15.27 -18.09 18.23
CA PRO A 152 16.07 -18.45 17.07
C PRO A 152 15.51 -19.70 16.43
N ARG A 153 15.03 -19.57 15.19
CA ARG A 153 14.65 -20.73 14.37
C ARG A 153 15.90 -21.52 13.95
N PHE A 154 17.04 -20.83 13.87
CA PHE A 154 18.35 -21.42 13.63
C PHE A 154 19.40 -20.80 14.57
N PRO A 155 20.20 -21.62 15.30
CA PRO A 155 21.18 -21.11 16.27
C PRO A 155 22.30 -20.23 15.70
N LEU A 156 22.50 -20.25 14.38
CA LEU A 156 23.54 -19.49 13.67
C LEU A 156 22.96 -18.39 12.78
N ASP A 157 21.68 -18.09 12.93
CA ASP A 157 21.05 -17.00 12.20
C ASP A 157 21.51 -15.65 12.78
N PRO A 158 22.22 -14.81 12.01
CA PRO A 158 22.64 -13.48 12.48
C PRO A 158 21.43 -12.59 12.81
N ARG A 159 20.25 -12.93 12.29
CA ARG A 159 18.98 -12.22 12.40
C ARG A 159 18.01 -12.93 13.36
N ALA A 160 18.53 -13.85 14.19
CA ALA A 160 17.75 -14.65 15.13
C ALA A 160 16.85 -13.84 16.10
N GLY A 161 17.22 -12.59 16.41
CA GLY A 161 16.49 -11.74 17.35
C GLY A 161 15.40 -10.86 16.73
N GLU A 162 15.18 -10.95 15.42
CA GLU A 162 14.27 -10.06 14.72
C GLU A 162 12.80 -10.25 15.10
N GLY A 163 12.14 -9.11 15.32
CA GLY A 163 10.72 -9.04 15.63
C GLY A 163 9.82 -9.06 14.39
N ASN A 164 10.36 -9.19 13.17
CA ASN A 164 9.59 -9.10 11.93
C ASN A 164 10.22 -10.00 10.85
N LEU A 165 9.47 -10.38 9.82
CA LEU A 165 9.96 -11.17 8.67
C LEU A 165 9.72 -10.50 7.31
N VAL A 166 9.12 -9.32 7.33
CA VAL A 166 8.60 -8.61 6.15
C VAL A 166 9.25 -7.24 6.03
N LEU A 167 9.54 -6.59 7.16
CA LEU A 167 10.14 -5.27 7.24
C LEU A 167 11.41 -5.33 8.06
N GLU A 168 12.41 -4.58 7.65
CA GLU A 168 13.72 -4.51 8.28
C GLU A 168 13.62 -3.95 9.72
N THR A 169 14.35 -4.56 10.65
CA THR A 169 14.36 -4.21 12.09
C THR A 169 15.75 -4.09 12.71
N VAL A 170 16.79 -4.48 12.00
CA VAL A 170 18.19 -4.45 12.36
C VAL A 170 18.86 -3.26 11.69
N ASP A 171 19.78 -2.65 12.43
CA ASP A 171 20.70 -1.66 11.89
C ASP A 171 22.00 -2.38 11.54
N GLU A 172 22.36 -2.38 10.26
CA GLU A 172 23.58 -3.00 9.77
C GLU A 172 24.80 -2.07 9.87
N ASP A 173 24.60 -0.76 10.06
CA ASP A 173 25.66 0.25 10.21
C ASP A 173 26.30 0.16 11.60
N ARG A 174 27.05 -0.93 11.83
CA ARG A 174 27.59 -1.31 13.14
C ARG A 174 28.76 -0.44 13.57
N ASP A 175 29.51 0.10 12.62
CA ASP A 175 30.60 1.03 12.90
C ASP A 175 30.24 2.52 12.71
N GLY A 176 29.05 2.81 12.17
CA GLY A 176 28.47 4.15 12.12
C GLY A 176 29.08 5.04 11.04
N ASP A 177 29.76 4.46 10.05
CA ASP A 177 30.35 5.20 8.94
C ASP A 177 29.38 5.42 7.76
N GLY A 178 28.22 4.76 7.79
CA GLY A 178 27.16 4.87 6.79
C GLY A 178 27.49 4.19 5.46
N VAL A 179 28.47 3.29 5.42
CA VAL A 179 28.91 2.55 4.23
C VAL A 179 28.83 1.05 4.49
N LEU A 180 28.11 0.33 3.63
CA LEU A 180 28.02 -1.13 3.77
C LEU A 180 29.38 -1.81 3.70
N SER A 181 29.79 -2.44 4.80
CA SER A 181 30.92 -3.37 4.82
C SER A 181 30.47 -4.82 4.58
N PRO A 182 31.33 -5.70 4.00
CA PRO A 182 30.99 -7.13 3.83
C PRO A 182 30.70 -7.92 5.11
N ARG A 183 30.92 -7.33 6.29
CA ARG A 183 30.61 -7.93 7.60
C ARG A 183 29.30 -7.41 8.20
N GLU A 184 28.77 -6.34 7.62
CA GLU A 184 27.55 -5.67 8.01
C GLU A 184 26.37 -6.20 7.23
N ASP A 185 26.58 -6.54 5.94
CA ASP A 185 25.65 -7.27 5.07
C ASP A 185 25.37 -8.68 5.61
N THR A 186 24.41 -8.78 6.52
CA THR A 186 24.09 -9.99 7.27
C THR A 186 23.01 -10.84 6.63
N ASP A 187 22.25 -10.30 5.68
CA ASP A 187 21.25 -11.02 4.90
C ASP A 187 21.67 -11.25 3.42
N GLY A 188 22.71 -10.55 2.95
CA GLY A 188 23.39 -10.80 1.69
C GLY A 188 22.76 -10.08 0.49
N ASP A 189 21.97 -9.03 0.70
CA ASP A 189 21.26 -8.33 -0.37
C ASP A 189 22.07 -7.16 -0.98
N GLY A 190 23.14 -6.75 -0.30
CA GLY A 190 24.06 -5.70 -0.72
C GLY A 190 23.57 -4.27 -0.44
N VAL A 191 22.59 -4.08 0.44
CA VAL A 191 22.08 -2.80 0.92
C VAL A 191 22.49 -2.58 2.37
N LEU A 192 22.71 -1.31 2.77
CA LEU A 192 22.96 -0.98 4.18
C LEU A 192 21.63 -0.76 4.88
N ASP A 193 21.19 -1.78 5.60
CA ASP A 193 19.89 -1.79 6.25
C ASP A 193 19.78 -0.84 7.44
N ARG A 194 18.58 -0.27 7.57
CA ARG A 194 18.15 0.54 8.71
C ARG A 194 16.80 0.04 9.20
N PRO A 195 16.55 0.04 10.51
CA PRO A 195 15.25 -0.37 11.04
C PRO A 195 14.10 0.48 10.46
N ASN A 196 13.07 -0.19 9.93
CA ASN A 196 11.93 0.43 9.27
C ASN A 196 10.93 1.03 10.29
N THR A 197 11.35 2.13 10.90
CA THR A 197 10.63 2.83 11.97
C THR A 197 9.88 4.06 11.45
N VAL A 198 8.82 4.46 12.16
CA VAL A 198 8.05 5.68 11.85
C VAL A 198 8.93 6.90 12.09
N THR A 199 9.62 6.94 13.23
CA THR A 199 10.63 7.92 13.56
C THR A 199 12.01 7.29 13.34
N PRO A 200 12.89 7.87 12.51
CA PRO A 200 14.24 7.34 12.32
C PRO A 200 14.96 7.10 13.65
N GLY A 201 15.47 5.88 13.86
CA GLY A 201 16.11 5.45 15.11
C GLY A 201 15.14 5.13 16.25
N GLY A 202 13.84 4.99 15.96
CA GLY A 202 12.83 4.54 16.90
C GLY A 202 13.03 3.08 17.35
N ASP A 203 12.21 2.63 18.29
CA ASP A 203 12.22 1.23 18.72
C ASP A 203 11.68 0.34 17.58
N PRO A 204 12.44 -0.66 17.09
CA PRO A 204 12.08 -1.45 15.91
C PRO A 204 10.88 -2.38 16.13
N VAL A 205 10.39 -2.52 17.36
CA VAL A 205 9.20 -3.30 17.70
C VAL A 205 8.01 -2.37 17.93
N LEU A 206 8.19 -1.32 18.72
CA LEU A 206 7.10 -0.43 19.13
C LEU A 206 6.80 0.68 18.11
N ASP A 207 7.80 1.12 17.36
CA ASP A 207 7.72 2.21 16.38
C ASP A 207 7.82 1.70 14.93
N LEU A 208 7.58 0.42 14.70
CA LEU A 208 7.63 -0.21 13.39
C LEU A 208 6.62 0.43 12.42
N ALA A 209 7.09 0.96 11.29
CA ALA A 209 6.25 1.55 10.24
C ALA A 209 5.61 0.47 9.37
N THR A 210 4.54 -0.16 9.84
CA THR A 210 3.86 -1.24 9.07
C THR A 210 3.11 -0.77 7.82
N PHE A 211 2.93 0.54 7.66
CA PHE A 211 2.26 1.18 6.52
C PHE A 211 3.23 1.74 5.47
N TYR A 212 4.54 1.65 5.68
CA TYR A 212 5.53 2.24 4.79
C TYR A 212 6.84 1.46 4.84
N GLU A 213 7.38 1.08 3.68
CA GLU A 213 8.67 0.44 3.53
C GLU A 213 9.68 1.50 3.07
N GLY A 214 10.73 1.66 3.87
CA GLY A 214 11.65 2.78 3.83
C GLY A 214 12.77 2.70 2.80
N GLU A 215 13.18 1.51 2.41
CA GLU A 215 14.28 1.27 1.48
C GLU A 215 13.83 1.55 0.03
N THR A 216 12.59 1.18 -0.31
CA THR A 216 12.00 1.31 -1.65
C THR A 216 11.03 2.48 -1.79
N ASP A 217 10.90 3.31 -0.75
CA ASP A 217 9.94 4.42 -0.66
C ASP A 217 8.50 3.99 -0.96
N THR A 218 8.04 2.89 -0.37
CA THR A 218 6.78 2.24 -0.73
C THR A 218 5.72 2.37 0.36
N LEU A 219 4.62 3.02 0.04
CA LEU A 219 3.42 3.04 0.88
C LEU A 219 2.72 1.69 0.81
N ILE A 220 2.30 1.15 1.96
CA ILE A 220 1.60 -0.13 2.11
C ILE A 220 0.27 0.12 2.81
N LEU A 221 -0.83 -0.23 2.15
CA LEU A 221 -2.19 -0.08 2.66
C LEU A 221 -2.88 -1.44 2.67
N ARG A 222 -3.69 -1.73 3.68
CA ARG A 222 -4.46 -2.99 3.72
C ARG A 222 -5.96 -2.72 3.91
N PRO A 223 -6.83 -3.26 3.04
CA PRO A 223 -8.27 -3.17 3.25
C PRO A 223 -8.68 -3.83 4.56
N LEU A 224 -9.49 -3.14 5.38
CA LEU A 224 -10.10 -3.72 6.59
C LEU A 224 -11.34 -4.57 6.27
N ILE A 225 -11.89 -4.40 5.07
CA ILE A 225 -13.00 -5.19 4.52
C ILE A 225 -12.60 -5.71 3.13
N PRO A 226 -13.17 -6.84 2.67
CA PRO A 226 -12.82 -7.39 1.37
C PRO A 226 -13.16 -6.41 0.25
N LEU A 227 -12.21 -6.19 -0.66
CA LEU A 227 -12.46 -5.54 -1.95
C LEU A 227 -13.36 -6.44 -2.83
N ARG A 228 -14.07 -5.84 -3.78
CA ARG A 228 -15.01 -6.51 -4.68
C ARG A 228 -14.49 -6.57 -6.10
#